data_AF-A0A090WWR8-F1
#
_entry.id   AF-A0A090WWR8-F1
#
_cell.length_a   1.000
_cell.length_b   1.000
_cell.length_c   1.000
_cell.angle_alpha   90.00
_cell.angle_beta   90.00
_cell.angle_gamma   90.00
#
_symmetry.space_group_name_H-M   'P 1'
#
loop_
_entity.id
_entity.type
_entity.pdbx_description
1 polymer ?
#
loop_
_entity_poly.entity_id
_entity_poly.type
_entity_poly.pdbx_seq_one_letter_code
_entity_poly.pdbx_strand_id
1 'polypeptide(L)'
;MIEGVLLAIFAGLMLGLYALPEKFTKDFKYENTWSLFFLLTMFVVPIIASITLINGFGDIFGNMPTDIWVKMGLTSFLWGGIGVMMWSKAINHIGLSLGFSLFIGTIILVGSLLPYIEEGLPATNVLTTILIGLAVVLVGVFANGKAGLLREKDEANSSEKKEKKGSMLTGILIAIIGGLLALVLVMPMLRVARIYMRLVKRLVMQNGLLLLPLCFLFLLVEVL
;
A
#
# COMPACT_ATOMS: atom_id res chain seq x y z
N MET A 1 14.55 14.62 -11.48
CA MET A 1 14.95 13.20 -11.31
C MET A 1 15.40 12.90 -9.88
N ILE A 2 16.29 13.71 -9.29
CA ILE A 2 16.76 13.56 -7.90
C ILE A 2 15.63 13.71 -6.88
N GLU A 3 14.74 14.69 -7.04
CA GLU A 3 13.59 14.91 -6.15
C GLU A 3 12.70 13.67 -6.00
N GLY A 4 12.41 12.95 -7.10
CA GLY A 4 11.61 11.72 -7.05
C GLY A 4 12.30 10.59 -6.29
N VAL A 5 13.62 10.47 -6.39
CA VAL A 5 14.41 9.49 -5.63
C VAL A 5 14.40 9.84 -4.14
N LEU A 6 14.60 11.10 -3.79
CA LEU A 6 14.54 11.56 -2.40
C LEU A 6 13.16 11.32 -1.78
N LEU A 7 12.09 11.62 -2.54
CA LEU A 7 10.71 11.36 -2.11
C LEU A 7 10.42 9.87 -1.94
N ALA A 8 10.93 9.01 -2.83
CA ALA A 8 10.77 7.56 -2.71
C ALA A 8 11.48 7.00 -1.47
N ILE A 9 12.70 7.47 -1.17
CA ILE A 9 13.43 7.10 0.05
C ILE A 9 12.66 7.58 1.28
N PHE A 10 12.18 8.83 1.28
CA PHE A 10 11.40 9.38 2.37
C PHE A 10 10.10 8.60 2.61
N ALA A 11 9.37 8.25 1.54
CA ALA A 11 8.18 7.42 1.64
C ALA A 11 8.47 6.03 2.22
N GLY A 12 9.56 5.38 1.77
CA GLY A 12 10.01 4.11 2.33
C GLY A 12 10.35 4.20 3.83
N LEU A 13 10.97 5.30 4.27
CA LEU A 13 11.23 5.56 5.69
C LEU A 13 9.93 5.75 6.48
N MET A 14 8.98 6.53 5.97
CA MET A 14 7.68 6.73 6.62
C MET A 14 6.89 5.42 6.72
N LEU A 15 6.90 4.60 5.67
CA LEU A 15 6.37 3.23 5.68
C LEU A 15 7.08 2.32 6.70
N GLY A 16 8.40 2.44 6.87
CA GLY A 16 9.10 1.67 7.89
C GLY A 16 8.69 2.07 9.31
N LEU A 17 8.29 3.34 9.49
CA LEU A 17 8.02 3.95 10.80
C LEU A 17 6.53 4.01 11.16
N TYR A 18 5.60 3.66 10.27
CA TYR A 18 4.16 3.81 10.55
C TYR A 18 3.69 3.00 11.76
N ALA A 19 4.34 1.86 12.04
CA ALA A 19 4.01 1.00 13.19
C ALA A 19 4.74 1.42 14.48
N LEU A 20 5.66 2.38 14.42
CA LEU A 20 6.41 2.86 15.60
C LEU A 20 5.52 3.45 16.71
N PRO A 21 4.44 4.20 16.43
CA PRO A 21 3.55 4.75 17.45
C PRO A 21 2.97 3.68 18.39
N GLU A 22 2.77 2.44 17.91
CA GLU A 22 2.27 1.32 18.72
C GLU A 22 3.14 1.07 19.95
N LYS A 23 4.46 1.31 19.86
CA LYS A 23 5.39 1.16 20.99
C LYS A 23 5.12 2.17 22.12
N PHE A 24 4.47 3.28 21.83
CA PHE A 24 4.19 4.37 22.78
C PHE A 24 2.75 4.37 23.27
N THR A 25 1.83 3.67 22.62
CA THR A 25 0.40 3.59 22.97
C THR A 25 0.06 2.31 23.74
N LYS A 26 0.92 1.88 24.66
CA LYS A 26 0.76 0.61 25.39
C LYS A 26 -0.43 0.59 26.35
N ASP A 27 -0.87 1.76 26.81
CA ASP A 27 -1.99 1.91 27.74
C ASP A 27 -3.37 1.84 27.05
N PHE A 28 -3.39 1.83 25.71
CA PHE A 28 -4.61 1.70 24.92
C PHE A 28 -4.82 0.27 24.46
N LYS A 29 -6.09 -0.11 24.33
CA LYS A 29 -6.44 -1.35 23.63
C LYS A 29 -5.94 -1.27 22.18
N TYR A 30 -5.39 -2.38 21.68
CA TYR A 30 -4.85 -2.49 20.33
C TYR A 30 -5.85 -1.99 19.29
N GLU A 31 -7.12 -2.40 19.43
CA GLU A 31 -8.19 -2.03 18.50
C GLU A 31 -8.44 -0.52 18.50
N ASN A 32 -8.31 0.15 19.64
CA ASN A 32 -8.56 1.59 19.74
C ASN A 32 -7.42 2.41 19.09
N THR A 33 -6.18 1.97 19.29
CA THR A 33 -5.00 2.59 18.66
C THR A 33 -5.09 2.49 17.14
N TRP A 34 -5.30 1.27 16.62
CA TRP A 34 -5.35 1.04 15.18
C TRP A 34 -6.62 1.60 14.53
N SER A 35 -7.78 1.53 15.20
CA SER A 35 -9.01 2.13 14.66
C SER A 35 -8.90 3.65 14.53
N LEU A 36 -8.31 4.34 15.51
CA LEU A 36 -8.10 5.77 15.43
C LEU A 36 -7.07 6.12 14.33
N PHE A 37 -5.98 5.34 14.23
CA PHE A 37 -5.01 5.49 13.16
C PHE A 37 -5.68 5.40 11.77
N PHE A 38 -6.40 4.32 11.49
CA PHE A 38 -7.09 4.15 10.21
C PHE A 38 -8.16 5.22 9.95
N LEU A 39 -8.88 5.66 10.98
CA LEU A 39 -9.85 6.74 10.82
C LEU A 39 -9.17 8.04 10.38
N LEU A 40 -8.04 8.37 11.00
CA LEU A 40 -7.28 9.56 10.67
C LEU A 40 -6.62 9.46 9.29
N THR A 41 -5.94 8.36 8.98
CA THR A 41 -5.17 8.22 7.73
C THR A 41 -6.04 7.94 6.51
N MET A 42 -7.16 7.20 6.66
CA MET A 42 -8.03 6.86 5.53
C MET A 42 -9.13 7.87 5.26
N PHE A 43 -9.59 8.62 6.27
CA PHE A 43 -10.71 9.56 6.11
C PHE A 43 -10.30 11.00 6.38
N VAL A 44 -9.83 11.32 7.58
CA VAL A 44 -9.63 12.72 7.99
C VAL A 44 -8.55 13.40 7.16
N VAL A 45 -7.34 12.82 7.11
CA VAL A 45 -6.22 13.39 6.37
C VAL A 45 -6.52 13.49 4.86
N PRO A 46 -7.05 12.46 4.18
CA PRO A 46 -7.36 12.53 2.76
C PRO A 46 -8.44 13.55 2.41
N ILE A 47 -9.49 13.67 3.23
CA ILE A 47 -10.57 14.63 2.99
C ILE A 47 -10.04 16.06 3.17
N ILE A 48 -9.33 16.34 4.27
CA ILE A 48 -8.75 17.66 4.51
C ILE A 48 -7.75 18.02 3.40
N ALA A 49 -6.86 17.09 3.03
CA ALA A 49 -5.91 17.29 1.94
C ALA A 49 -6.63 17.55 0.62
N SER A 50 -7.71 16.81 0.32
CA SER A 50 -8.44 16.99 -0.93
C SER A 50 -9.15 18.34 -1.01
N ILE A 51 -9.79 18.80 0.06
CA ILE A 51 -10.49 20.09 0.08
C ILE A 51 -9.50 21.27 0.04
N THR A 52 -8.35 21.13 0.72
CA THR A 52 -7.36 22.23 0.83
C THR A 52 -6.42 22.32 -0.37
N LEU A 53 -6.09 21.20 -1.01
CA LEU A 53 -5.10 21.15 -2.09
C LEU A 53 -5.73 21.15 -3.49
N ILE A 54 -7.03 20.86 -3.62
CA ILE A 54 -7.71 20.69 -4.91
C ILE A 54 -8.72 21.82 -5.12
N ASN A 55 -8.36 22.76 -5.99
CA ASN A 55 -9.28 23.81 -6.43
C ASN A 55 -10.42 23.19 -7.27
N GLY A 56 -11.67 23.56 -6.95
CA GLY A 56 -12.84 23.03 -7.66
C GLY A 56 -13.19 21.59 -7.28
N PHE A 57 -12.81 21.11 -6.08
CA PHE A 57 -13.13 19.77 -5.59
C PHE A 57 -14.61 19.40 -5.79
N GLY A 58 -15.54 20.29 -5.43
CA GLY A 58 -16.97 20.07 -5.61
C GLY A 58 -17.38 19.84 -7.06
N ASP A 59 -16.83 20.62 -7.99
CA ASP A 59 -17.14 20.51 -9.42
C ASP A 59 -16.54 19.23 -10.04
N ILE A 60 -15.35 18.82 -9.61
CA ILE A 60 -14.66 17.62 -10.12
C ILE A 60 -15.44 16.36 -9.74
N PHE A 61 -15.85 16.24 -8.49
CA PHE A 61 -16.60 15.07 -8.01
C PHE A 61 -18.09 15.14 -8.39
N GLY A 62 -18.67 16.35 -8.46
CA GLY A 62 -20.06 16.56 -8.87
C GLY A 62 -20.32 16.28 -10.35
N ASN A 63 -19.35 16.52 -11.23
CA ASN A 63 -19.47 16.24 -12.67
C ASN A 63 -18.94 14.84 -13.07
N MET A 64 -18.55 14.00 -12.10
CA MET A 64 -17.98 12.69 -12.39
C MET A 64 -19.10 11.71 -12.80
N PRO A 65 -18.97 11.03 -13.95
CA PRO A 65 -19.99 10.08 -14.41
C PRO A 65 -20.12 8.87 -13.46
N THR A 66 -21.34 8.36 -13.35
CA THR A 66 -21.72 7.31 -12.38
C THR A 66 -20.92 6.02 -12.55
N ASP A 67 -20.47 5.71 -13.76
CA ASP A 67 -19.66 4.52 -14.02
C ASP A 67 -18.29 4.58 -13.31
N ILE A 68 -17.72 5.77 -13.16
CA ILE A 68 -16.46 5.99 -12.43
C ILE A 68 -16.70 5.81 -10.94
N TRP A 69 -17.79 6.36 -10.39
CA TRP A 69 -18.17 6.16 -8.98
C TRP A 69 -18.32 4.68 -8.62
N VAL A 70 -19.00 3.91 -9.46
CA VAL A 70 -19.18 2.47 -9.26
C VAL A 70 -17.83 1.73 -9.31
N LYS A 71 -16.98 2.04 -10.28
CA LYS A 71 -15.63 1.45 -10.39
C LYS A 71 -14.77 1.78 -9.17
N MET A 72 -14.77 3.03 -8.71
CA MET A 72 -14.03 3.46 -7.52
C MET A 72 -14.54 2.72 -6.28
N GLY A 73 -15.85 2.69 -6.04
CA GLY A 73 -16.44 2.00 -4.89
C GLY A 73 -16.14 0.50 -4.88
N LEU A 74 -16.27 -0.17 -6.04
CA LEU A 74 -15.99 -1.60 -6.16
C LEU A 74 -14.51 -1.91 -5.93
N THR A 75 -13.61 -1.13 -6.53
CA THR A 75 -12.16 -1.30 -6.34
C THR A 75 -11.75 -1.03 -4.89
N SER A 76 -12.28 0.02 -4.25
CA SER A 76 -12.01 0.32 -2.83
C SER A 76 -12.50 -0.79 -1.91
N PHE A 77 -13.68 -1.36 -2.19
CA PHE A 77 -14.22 -2.47 -1.41
C PHE A 77 -13.37 -3.75 -1.54
N LEU A 78 -12.86 -4.03 -2.74
CA LEU A 78 -12.07 -5.25 -2.97
C LEU A 78 -10.63 -5.11 -2.46
N TRP A 79 -10.04 -3.94 -2.60
CA TRP A 79 -8.72 -3.61 -2.05
C TRP A 79 -8.76 -3.57 -0.51
N GLY A 80 -9.46 -2.60 0.06
CA GLY A 80 -9.44 -2.30 1.50
C GLY A 80 -10.40 -3.16 2.31
N GLY A 81 -11.52 -3.59 1.71
CA GLY A 81 -12.45 -4.52 2.34
C GLY A 81 -11.89 -5.93 2.35
N ILE A 82 -11.77 -6.57 1.18
CA ILE A 82 -11.42 -8.01 1.14
C ILE A 82 -9.91 -8.24 1.23
N GLY A 83 -9.10 -7.54 0.43
CA GLY A 83 -7.65 -7.74 0.36
C GLY A 83 -6.95 -7.51 1.70
N VAL A 84 -7.18 -6.35 2.33
CA VAL A 84 -6.60 -6.00 3.64
C VAL A 84 -7.14 -6.90 4.77
N MET A 85 -8.42 -7.31 4.75
CA MET A 85 -8.94 -8.27 5.73
C MET A 85 -8.28 -9.65 5.60
N MET A 86 -8.03 -10.12 4.36
CA MET A 86 -7.30 -11.36 4.13
C MET A 86 -5.87 -11.25 4.64
N TRP A 87 -5.19 -10.13 4.40
CA TRP A 87 -3.87 -9.87 4.97
C TRP A 87 -3.85 -9.92 6.51
N SER A 88 -4.80 -9.25 7.17
CA SER A 88 -4.97 -9.31 8.62
C SER A 88 -5.16 -10.75 9.11
N LYS A 89 -5.97 -11.55 8.40
CA LYS A 89 -6.16 -12.97 8.70
C LYS A 89 -4.88 -13.79 8.48
N ALA A 90 -4.09 -13.48 7.45
CA ALA A 90 -2.82 -14.17 7.21
C ALA A 90 -1.83 -13.95 8.36
N ILE A 91 -1.75 -12.73 8.90
CA ILE A 91 -0.90 -12.41 10.06
C ILE A 91 -1.23 -13.32 11.25
N ASN A 92 -2.51 -13.60 11.52
CA ASN A 92 -2.91 -14.50 12.62
C ASN A 92 -2.46 -15.97 12.41
N HIS A 93 -2.18 -16.37 11.17
CA HIS A 93 -1.73 -17.73 10.85
C HIS A 93 -0.19 -17.85 10.82
N ILE A 94 0.48 -16.91 10.14
CA ILE A 94 1.90 -17.02 9.81
C ILE A 94 2.78 -15.96 10.48
N GLY A 95 2.17 -15.10 11.30
CA GLY A 95 2.84 -14.03 12.01
C GLY A 95 2.97 -12.74 11.19
N LEU A 96 3.24 -11.66 11.90
CA LEU A 96 3.24 -10.30 11.35
C LEU A 96 4.32 -10.15 10.26
N SER A 97 5.52 -10.66 10.51
CA SER A 97 6.63 -10.46 9.57
C SER A 97 6.43 -11.23 8.26
N LEU A 98 6.13 -12.53 8.34
CA LEU A 98 5.96 -13.33 7.13
C LEU A 98 4.69 -12.91 6.36
N GLY A 99 3.62 -12.58 7.07
CA GLY A 99 2.39 -12.04 6.48
C GLY A 99 2.65 -10.75 5.70
N PHE A 100 3.39 -9.80 6.27
CA PHE A 100 3.75 -8.54 5.61
C PHE A 100 4.62 -8.77 4.37
N SER A 101 5.71 -9.54 4.51
CA SER A 101 6.64 -9.79 3.41
C SER A 101 5.97 -10.50 2.23
N LEU A 102 5.13 -11.50 2.46
CA LEU A 102 4.44 -12.22 1.37
C LEU A 102 3.39 -11.34 0.68
N PHE A 103 2.62 -10.58 1.46
CA PHE A 103 1.59 -9.69 0.91
C PHE A 103 2.21 -8.58 0.06
N ILE A 104 3.15 -7.81 0.62
CA ILE A 104 3.84 -6.74 -0.09
C ILE A 104 4.69 -7.28 -1.25
N GLY A 105 5.36 -8.42 -1.08
CA GLY A 105 6.12 -9.06 -2.15
C GLY A 105 5.22 -9.43 -3.34
N THR A 106 4.02 -9.95 -3.07
CA THR A 106 3.03 -10.28 -4.12
C THR A 106 2.57 -9.02 -4.84
N ILE A 107 2.26 -7.95 -4.10
CA ILE A 107 1.83 -6.67 -4.67
C ILE A 107 2.94 -6.08 -5.54
N ILE A 108 4.18 -6.02 -5.06
CA ILE A 108 5.28 -5.44 -5.83
C ILE A 108 5.54 -6.23 -7.12
N LEU A 109 5.57 -7.56 -7.04
CA LEU A 109 5.77 -8.43 -8.19
C LEU A 109 4.69 -8.21 -9.25
N VAL A 110 3.44 -8.41 -8.87
CA VAL A 110 2.32 -8.39 -9.82
C VAL A 110 2.00 -6.96 -10.25
N GLY A 111 2.11 -6.00 -9.33
CA GLY A 111 1.94 -4.57 -9.57
C GLY A 111 2.94 -3.99 -10.56
N SER A 112 4.19 -4.43 -10.50
CA SER A 112 5.21 -4.02 -11.47
C SER A 112 4.94 -4.49 -12.89
N LEU A 113 4.15 -5.56 -13.05
CA LEU A 113 3.80 -6.12 -14.36
C LEU A 113 2.58 -5.45 -14.99
N LEU A 114 1.69 -4.85 -14.19
CA LEU A 114 0.44 -4.25 -14.68
C LEU A 114 0.63 -3.19 -15.79
N PRO A 115 1.61 -2.26 -15.71
CA PRO A 115 1.79 -1.25 -16.76
C PRO A 115 2.09 -1.87 -18.14
N TYR A 116 2.78 -3.01 -18.18
CA TYR A 116 3.18 -3.66 -19.43
C TYR A 116 2.01 -4.32 -20.16
N ILE A 117 0.95 -4.70 -19.43
CA ILE A 117 -0.26 -5.26 -20.01
C ILE A 117 -1.00 -4.20 -20.85
N GLU A 118 -0.95 -2.93 -20.42
CA GLU A 118 -1.67 -1.85 -21.10
C GLU A 118 -0.80 -1.06 -22.09
N GLU A 119 0.44 -0.76 -21.73
CA GLU A 119 1.31 0.13 -22.50
C GLU A 119 2.30 -0.63 -23.39
N GLY A 120 2.34 -1.97 -23.27
CA GLY A 120 3.31 -2.83 -23.93
C GLY A 120 4.66 -2.86 -23.20
N LEU A 121 5.59 -3.67 -23.73
CA LEU A 121 6.93 -3.78 -23.16
C LEU A 121 7.76 -2.53 -23.50
N PRO A 122 8.45 -1.92 -22.52
CA PRO A 122 9.37 -0.82 -22.79
C PRO A 122 10.61 -1.34 -23.52
N ALA A 123 11.42 -0.39 -24.03
CA ALA A 123 12.70 -0.72 -24.65
C ALA A 123 13.57 -1.59 -23.73
N THR A 124 14.32 -2.53 -24.32
CA THR A 124 15.06 -3.57 -23.57
C THR A 124 15.95 -3.01 -22.48
N ASN A 125 16.64 -1.89 -22.73
CA ASN A 125 17.50 -1.23 -21.75
C ASN A 125 16.72 -0.73 -20.51
N VAL A 126 15.52 -0.20 -20.71
CA VAL A 126 14.64 0.26 -19.63
C VAL A 126 14.08 -0.94 -18.87
N LEU A 127 13.62 -1.96 -19.60
CA LEU A 127 13.10 -3.20 -19.01
C LEU A 127 14.14 -3.88 -18.12
N THR A 128 15.39 -4.04 -18.60
CA THR A 128 16.48 -4.64 -17.81
C THR A 128 16.75 -3.86 -16.53
N THR A 129 16.75 -2.52 -16.60
CA THR A 129 16.94 -1.67 -15.42
C THR A 129 15.83 -1.88 -14.38
N ILE A 130 14.58 -1.96 -14.83
CA ILE A 130 13.42 -2.22 -13.94
C ILE A 130 13.52 -3.62 -13.32
N LEU A 131 13.88 -4.65 -14.10
CA LEU A 131 14.02 -6.02 -13.61
C LEU A 131 15.14 -6.15 -12.57
N ILE A 132 16.26 -5.45 -12.76
CA ILE A 132 17.34 -5.40 -11.75
C ILE A 132 16.84 -4.75 -10.46
N GLY A 133 16.15 -3.61 -10.56
CA GLY A 133 15.55 -2.94 -9.40
C GLY A 133 14.56 -3.84 -8.67
N LEU A 134 13.69 -4.53 -9.41
CA LEU A 134 12.73 -5.49 -8.87
C LEU A 134 13.44 -6.64 -8.14
N ALA A 135 14.51 -7.21 -8.72
CA ALA A 135 15.29 -8.26 -8.09
C ALA A 135 15.88 -7.81 -6.74
N VAL A 136 16.42 -6.58 -6.67
CA VAL A 136 16.95 -6.00 -5.42
C VAL A 136 15.84 -5.88 -4.37
N VAL A 137 14.65 -5.41 -4.75
CA VAL A 137 13.51 -5.30 -3.84
C VAL A 137 13.09 -6.67 -3.30
N LEU A 138 13.03 -7.70 -4.14
CA LEU A 138 12.67 -9.06 -3.73
C LEU A 138 13.67 -9.67 -2.74
N VAL A 139 14.96 -9.42 -2.95
CA VAL A 139 16.00 -9.83 -1.99
C VAL A 139 15.76 -9.15 -0.63
N GLY A 140 15.42 -7.86 -0.62
CA GLY A 140 15.06 -7.13 0.61
C GLY A 140 13.83 -7.71 1.31
N VAL A 141 12.74 -7.96 0.57
CA VAL A 141 11.50 -8.57 1.09
C VAL A 141 11.77 -9.96 1.69
N PHE A 142 12.59 -10.76 1.00
CA PHE A 142 12.99 -12.09 1.47
C PHE A 142 13.83 -12.03 2.74
N ALA A 143 14.82 -11.14 2.79
CA ALA A 143 15.64 -10.92 3.98
C ALA A 143 14.80 -10.46 5.19
N ASN A 144 13.87 -9.53 4.97
CA ASN A 144 12.93 -9.06 5.99
C ASN A 144 12.05 -10.19 6.54
N GLY A 145 11.48 -11.01 5.64
CA GLY A 145 10.64 -12.14 6.03
C GLY A 145 11.43 -13.18 6.83
N LYS A 146 12.67 -13.47 6.42
CA LYS A 146 13.57 -14.38 7.15
C LYS A 146 13.92 -13.85 8.54
N ALA A 147 14.21 -12.55 8.66
CA ALA A 147 14.57 -11.92 9.92
C ALA A 147 13.42 -11.96 10.93
N GLY A 148 12.20 -11.63 10.52
CA GLY A 148 11.08 -11.69 11.47
C GLY A 148 10.58 -13.11 11.75
N LEU A 149 10.78 -14.07 10.84
CA LEU A 149 10.60 -15.49 11.18
C LEU A 149 11.57 -15.97 12.27
N LEU A 150 12.81 -15.47 12.27
CA LEU A 150 13.77 -15.76 13.34
C LEU A 150 13.31 -15.14 14.66
N ARG A 151 12.92 -13.86 14.66
CA ARG A 151 12.38 -13.16 15.84
C ARG A 151 11.16 -13.88 16.43
N GLU A 152 10.20 -14.27 15.59
CA GLU A 152 9.00 -14.97 16.06
C GLU A 152 9.30 -16.35 16.65
N LYS A 153 10.32 -17.05 16.14
CA LYS A 153 10.78 -18.32 16.72
C LYS A 153 11.41 -18.09 18.08
N ASP A 154 12.23 -17.05 18.22
CA ASP A 154 12.88 -16.71 19.49
C ASP A 154 11.85 -16.27 20.55
N GLU A 155 10.83 -15.50 20.17
CA GLU A 155 9.71 -15.12 21.03
C GLU A 155 8.84 -16.33 21.43
N ALA A 156 8.57 -17.26 20.52
CA ALA A 156 7.82 -18.48 20.80
C ALA A 156 8.57 -19.47 21.72
N ASN A 157 9.90 -19.46 21.68
CA ASN A 157 10.73 -20.28 22.58
C ASN A 157 10.85 -19.69 24.00
N SER A 158 10.60 -18.38 24.15
CA SER A 158 10.72 -17.65 25.42
C SER A 158 9.39 -17.42 26.15
N SER A 159 8.26 -17.71 25.50
CA SER A 159 6.93 -17.58 26.11
C SER A 159 6.16 -18.90 26.11
N GLU A 160 5.71 -19.36 27.28
CA GLU A 160 4.96 -20.63 27.45
C GLU A 160 3.57 -20.63 26.79
N LYS A 161 3.13 -19.50 26.22
CA LYS A 161 1.86 -19.38 25.50
C LYS A 161 2.05 -19.74 24.03
N LYS A 162 1.94 -21.04 23.72
CA LYS A 162 1.62 -21.48 22.36
C LYS A 162 0.19 -21.08 22.02
N GLU A 163 0.01 -19.85 21.53
CA GLU A 163 -1.22 -19.55 20.78
C GLU A 163 -1.36 -20.54 19.63
N LYS A 164 -2.57 -21.04 19.40
CA LYS A 164 -2.87 -21.97 18.30
C LYS A 164 -2.71 -21.22 16.98
N LYS A 165 -1.49 -21.13 16.46
CA LYS A 165 -1.24 -20.68 15.08
C LYS A 165 -2.02 -21.60 14.15
N GLY A 166 -2.85 -21.00 13.28
CA GLY A 166 -3.53 -21.73 12.23
C GLY A 166 -2.53 -22.37 11.26
N SER A 167 -3.00 -23.19 10.32
CA SER A 167 -2.12 -23.83 9.34
C SER A 167 -1.28 -22.78 8.59
N MET A 168 0.04 -22.97 8.60
CA MET A 168 1.01 -22.08 7.92
C MET A 168 0.73 -21.99 6.43
N LEU A 169 0.41 -23.13 5.78
CA LEU A 169 0.06 -23.15 4.36
C LEU A 169 -1.18 -22.29 4.08
N THR A 170 -2.19 -22.36 4.95
CA THR A 170 -3.39 -21.54 4.83
C THR A 170 -3.06 -20.06 4.95
N GLY A 171 -2.18 -19.66 5.89
CA GLY A 171 -1.76 -18.26 6.01
C GLY A 171 -0.99 -17.75 4.79
N ILE A 172 -0.11 -18.56 4.21
CA ILE A 172 0.63 -18.22 2.98
C ILE A 172 -0.35 -18.03 1.80
N LEU A 173 -1.28 -18.96 1.60
CA LEU A 173 -2.27 -18.85 0.52
C LEU A 173 -3.16 -17.63 0.69
N ILE A 174 -3.62 -17.35 1.92
CA ILE A 174 -4.43 -16.16 2.22
C ILE A 174 -3.62 -14.88 1.96
N ALA A 175 -2.33 -14.81 2.31
CA ALA A 175 -1.49 -13.65 2.04
C ALA A 175 -1.33 -13.38 0.54
N ILE A 176 -1.08 -14.42 -0.25
CA ILE A 176 -0.91 -14.29 -1.71
C ILE A 176 -2.24 -13.91 -2.36
N ILE A 177 -3.34 -14.59 -2.03
CA ILE A 177 -4.67 -14.28 -2.59
C ILE A 177 -5.10 -12.87 -2.16
N GLY A 178 -4.88 -12.50 -0.91
CA GLY A 178 -5.14 -11.15 -0.42
C GLY A 178 -4.35 -10.09 -1.20
N GLY A 179 -3.05 -10.33 -1.44
CA GLY A 179 -2.21 -9.42 -2.23
C GLY A 179 -2.65 -9.34 -3.70
N LEU A 180 -3.06 -10.46 -4.30
CA LEU A 180 -3.62 -10.48 -5.65
C LEU A 180 -4.95 -9.71 -5.73
N LEU A 181 -5.84 -9.90 -4.75
CA LEU A 181 -7.12 -9.17 -4.69
C LEU A 181 -6.93 -7.68 -4.45
N ALA A 182 -5.92 -7.31 -3.64
CA ALA A 182 -5.52 -5.93 -3.47
C ALA A 182 -5.06 -5.30 -4.80
N LEU A 183 -4.57 -6.08 -5.76
CA LEU A 183 -3.92 -5.56 -6.95
C LEU A 183 -4.73 -5.68 -8.26
N VAL A 184 -5.37 -6.84 -8.51
CA VAL A 184 -6.00 -7.19 -9.80
C VAL A 184 -7.11 -6.21 -10.20
N LEU A 185 -7.65 -5.42 -9.26
CA LEU A 185 -8.73 -4.48 -9.53
C LEU A 185 -8.36 -3.00 -9.33
N VAL A 186 -7.08 -2.72 -9.07
CA VAL A 186 -6.51 -1.36 -9.10
C VAL A 186 -6.32 -0.86 -10.54
N MET A 187 -6.37 -1.73 -11.55
CA MET A 187 -6.24 -1.34 -12.96
C MET A 187 -7.26 -0.28 -13.45
N PRO A 188 -8.59 -0.41 -13.21
CA PRO A 188 -9.53 0.68 -13.49
C PRO A 188 -9.24 1.95 -12.67
N MET A 189 -8.80 1.80 -11.43
CA MET A 189 -8.37 2.94 -10.58
C MET A 189 -7.10 3.61 -11.11
N LEU A 190 -6.14 2.89 -11.70
CA LEU A 190 -4.95 3.45 -12.35
C LEU A 190 -5.30 4.23 -13.62
N ARG A 191 -6.37 3.86 -14.33
CA ARG A 191 -6.87 4.64 -15.47
C ARG A 191 -7.49 5.96 -15.00
N VAL A 192 -8.35 5.90 -13.99
CA VAL A 192 -9.00 7.08 -13.38
C VAL A 192 -7.96 7.98 -12.70
N ALA A 193 -7.06 7.41 -11.91
CA ALA A 193 -5.96 8.11 -11.25
C ALA A 193 -4.97 8.70 -12.25
N ARG A 194 -4.72 8.10 -13.41
CA ARG A 194 -3.92 8.75 -14.47
C ARG A 194 -4.62 9.95 -15.10
N ILE A 195 -5.93 9.88 -15.33
CA ILE A 195 -6.72 11.03 -15.81
C ILE A 195 -6.69 12.14 -14.75
N TYR A 196 -6.92 11.78 -13.49
CA TYR A 196 -6.88 12.68 -12.35
C TYR A 196 -5.49 13.30 -12.12
N MET A 197 -4.43 12.49 -12.15
CA MET A 197 -3.04 12.93 -12.00
C MET A 197 -2.61 13.84 -13.14
N ARG A 198 -3.09 13.64 -14.38
CA ARG A 198 -2.83 14.58 -15.49
C ARG A 198 -3.52 15.93 -15.24
N LEU A 199 -4.73 15.92 -14.69
CA LEU A 199 -5.48 17.13 -14.32
C LEU A 199 -4.81 17.86 -13.15
N VAL A 200 -4.52 17.15 -12.06
CA VAL A 200 -3.85 17.68 -10.87
C VAL A 200 -2.45 18.17 -11.21
N LYS A 201 -1.63 17.40 -11.94
CA LYS A 201 -0.28 17.83 -12.35
C LYS A 201 -0.32 19.13 -13.17
N ARG A 202 -1.34 19.32 -14.03
CA ARG A 202 -1.54 20.60 -14.75
C ARG A 202 -1.92 21.75 -13.82
N LEU A 203 -2.82 21.51 -12.86
CA LEU A 203 -3.29 22.52 -11.89
C LEU A 203 -2.22 22.90 -10.84
N VAL A 204 -1.37 21.94 -10.46
CA VAL A 204 -0.33 22.11 -9.44
C VAL A 204 0.93 22.74 -10.01
N MET A 205 1.33 22.37 -11.24
CA MET A 205 2.46 23.00 -11.94
C MET A 205 2.21 24.49 -12.23
N GLN A 206 0.95 24.94 -12.30
CA GLN A 206 0.61 26.35 -12.45
C GLN A 206 0.83 27.20 -11.18
N ASN A 207 0.86 26.60 -9.98
CA ASN A 207 0.87 27.33 -8.71
C ASN A 207 2.15 27.15 -7.88
N GLY A 208 3.19 26.48 -8.41
CA GLY A 208 4.49 26.37 -7.72
C GLY A 208 4.49 25.56 -6.42
N LEU A 209 3.41 24.83 -6.10
CA LEU A 209 3.28 24.12 -4.83
C LEU A 209 3.91 22.71 -4.91
N LEU A 210 5.21 22.64 -4.65
CA LEU A 210 6.03 21.42 -4.56
C LEU A 210 5.65 20.47 -3.41
N LEU A 211 4.74 20.87 -2.51
CA LEU A 211 4.35 20.11 -1.31
C LEU A 211 3.20 19.12 -1.54
N LEU A 212 2.44 19.27 -2.62
CA LEU A 212 1.32 18.37 -2.97
C LEU A 212 1.66 16.89 -3.17
N PRO A 213 2.80 16.50 -3.77
CA PRO A 213 3.16 15.10 -3.87
C PRO A 213 3.39 14.44 -2.51
N LEU A 214 3.66 15.15 -1.41
CA LEU A 214 3.95 14.51 -0.11
C LEU A 214 2.70 13.89 0.54
N CYS A 215 1.56 14.59 0.55
CA CYS A 215 0.31 14.04 1.08
C CYS A 215 -0.33 13.00 0.14
N PHE A 216 -0.21 13.21 -1.18
CA PHE A 216 -0.71 12.26 -2.16
C PHE A 216 0.15 11.00 -2.26
N LEU A 217 1.47 11.10 -2.08
CA LEU A 217 2.36 9.94 -2.00
C LEU A 217 2.05 9.12 -0.74
N PHE A 218 1.71 9.75 0.40
CA PHE A 218 1.23 9.04 1.59
C PHE A 218 -0.05 8.22 1.32
N LEU A 219 -1.01 8.81 0.60
CA LEU A 219 -2.26 8.17 0.17
C LEU A 219 -2.05 7.06 -0.88
N LEU A 220 -1.14 7.26 -1.83
CA LEU A 220 -0.80 6.25 -2.85
C LEU A 220 -0.01 5.09 -2.27
N VAL A 221 0.81 5.37 -1.25
CA VAL A 221 1.65 4.39 -0.56
C VAL A 221 0.86 3.53 0.41
N GLU A 222 -0.28 4.01 0.91
CA GLU A 222 -1.23 3.12 1.59
C GLU A 222 -2.02 2.25 0.60
N VAL A 223 -2.23 2.68 -0.65
CA VAL A 223 -3.03 1.96 -1.67
C VAL A 223 -2.20 1.00 -2.56
N LEU A 224 -0.86 1.08 -2.51
CA LEU A 224 0.09 0.15 -3.15
C LEU A 224 0.83 -0.67 -2.10
#